data_AF-A0A3D4FEY0-F1
#
_entry.id   AF-A0A3D4FEY0-F1
#
_cell.length_a   1.000
_cell.length_b   1.000
_cell.length_c   1.000
_cell.angle_alpha   90.00
_cell.angle_beta   90.00
_cell.angle_gamma   90.00
#
_symmetry.space_group_name_H-M   'P 1'
#
loop_
_entity.id
_entity.type
_entity.pdbx_description
1 polymer ?
#
loop_
_entity_poly.entity_id
_entity_poly.type
_entity_poly.pdbx_seq_one_letter_code
_entity_poly.pdbx_strand_id
1 'polypeptide(L)'
;SATPEVWNFTCIRCHATAGIPAHDPQTDWVASHAADLGIACEACHGPGQSHIKWQQFLDAAVASGDPLPEGKDPIVHPERLDAERSTQVCGQCHGMRWWDEKEQWRTTGFDYRPGEDLATTTPMIQPTKVDELPWLESIVEKRPDLLRDFFWSDGMIRVAGREYNGLLETACHTKGEMSCLSCHSMHDSDPNDMLARDVTGNQACLQCHESMRDEITAHTYHAPESEGSQCYNCHMPHTTYSLLKAIRSHEVDSPNVSVTQATGRPNACNLCHLDQTLAWTAEHLHQRYGQPMPSLNEEEKHVSATVAQLLKGEAGQRALAAWHMGWAPAMKASAKGWQPRLLAELLDDPYHAVRHVAYKALKAQPGFESLVYEYVGPETSLSQAQSAVTLQWENQYPGTFKGGIHANLLMNEAGEVDPLRWKALLDQRDDTPIRLRE
;
A
#
# COMPACT_ATOMS: atom_id res chain seq x y z
N SER A 1 25.13 2.95 -9.37
CA SER A 1 24.65 4.17 -8.69
C SER A 1 23.28 4.50 -9.26
N ALA A 2 22.31 4.85 -8.41
CA ALA A 2 21.05 5.41 -8.92
C ALA A 2 21.35 6.82 -9.45
N THR A 3 21.00 7.09 -10.69
CA THR A 3 20.99 8.46 -11.24
C THR A 3 19.92 9.23 -10.45
N PRO A 4 20.18 10.46 -9.97
CA PRO A 4 19.15 11.22 -9.28
C PRO A 4 17.95 11.43 -10.20
N GLU A 5 16.75 11.15 -9.69
CA GLU A 5 15.50 11.48 -10.37
C GLU A 5 15.41 13.00 -10.52
N VAL A 6 15.02 13.45 -11.71
CA VAL A 6 14.93 14.88 -12.02
C VAL A 6 13.48 15.29 -11.83
N TRP A 7 13.24 16.15 -10.84
CA TRP A 7 11.89 16.60 -10.46
C TRP A 7 11.04 17.04 -11.66
N ASN A 8 11.66 17.76 -12.60
CA ASN A 8 11.02 18.31 -13.80
C ASN A 8 10.50 17.23 -14.76
N PHE A 9 10.95 15.98 -14.66
CA PHE A 9 10.46 14.89 -15.49
C PHE A 9 9.65 13.90 -14.65
N THR A 10 10.15 13.55 -13.49
CA THR A 10 9.59 12.46 -12.69
C THR A 10 8.41 12.95 -11.84
N CYS A 11 8.56 14.11 -11.20
CA CYS A 11 7.66 14.55 -10.13
C CYS A 11 6.61 15.58 -10.61
N ILE A 12 6.96 16.46 -11.56
CA ILE A 12 6.10 17.58 -11.98
C ILE A 12 4.72 17.12 -12.47
N ARG A 13 4.60 15.89 -12.98
CA ARG A 13 3.33 15.29 -13.44
C ARG A 13 2.31 15.16 -12.33
N CYS A 14 2.76 14.72 -11.16
CA CYS A 14 1.88 14.47 -10.04
C CYS A 14 1.83 15.63 -9.06
N HIS A 15 2.82 16.54 -9.06
CA HIS A 15 2.99 17.56 -8.02
C HIS A 15 2.82 19.00 -8.49
N ALA A 16 2.36 19.21 -9.72
CA ALA A 16 2.04 20.53 -10.26
C ALA A 16 0.77 20.49 -11.09
N THR A 17 0.05 21.60 -11.10
CA THR A 17 -1.14 21.77 -11.96
C THR A 17 -0.71 22.40 -13.27
N ALA A 18 -1.14 21.82 -14.39
CA ALA A 18 -0.69 22.19 -15.75
C ALA A 18 0.85 22.25 -15.88
N GLY A 19 1.54 21.29 -15.25
CA GLY A 19 3.00 21.20 -15.27
C GLY A 19 3.55 20.90 -16.67
N ILE A 20 4.48 21.74 -17.13
CA ILE A 20 5.22 21.58 -18.39
C ILE A 20 6.70 21.53 -18.03
N PRO A 21 7.41 20.41 -18.27
CA PRO A 21 8.85 20.33 -18.05
C PRO A 21 9.61 21.37 -18.87
N ALA A 22 9.18 21.62 -20.11
CA ALA A 22 9.82 22.54 -21.07
C ALA A 22 11.32 22.24 -21.24
N HIS A 23 11.62 20.98 -21.53
CA HIS A 23 12.97 20.50 -21.84
C HIS A 23 13.33 20.78 -23.29
N ASP A 24 14.48 21.42 -23.50
CA ASP A 24 15.10 21.58 -24.82
C ASP A 24 16.05 20.39 -25.07
N PRO A 25 15.72 19.48 -26.01
CA PRO A 25 16.54 18.30 -26.28
C PRO A 25 17.89 18.61 -26.93
N GLN A 26 18.09 19.83 -27.46
CA GLN A 26 19.37 20.23 -28.08
C GLN A 26 20.38 20.75 -27.06
N THR A 27 19.89 21.50 -26.06
CA THR A 27 20.74 22.15 -25.05
C THR A 27 20.71 21.44 -23.70
N ASP A 28 19.79 20.48 -23.52
CA ASP A 28 19.46 19.81 -22.26
C ASP A 28 18.97 20.79 -21.16
N TRP A 29 18.59 22.02 -21.56
CA TRP A 29 18.06 23.02 -20.65
C TRP A 29 16.60 22.73 -20.31
N VAL A 30 16.20 23.03 -19.07
CA VAL A 30 14.84 22.83 -18.57
C VAL A 30 14.28 24.15 -18.06
N ALA A 31 13.19 24.62 -18.65
CA ALA A 31 12.54 25.90 -18.32
C ALA A 31 11.11 25.70 -17.81
N SER A 32 10.93 24.81 -16.83
CA SER A 32 9.59 24.33 -16.46
C SER A 32 8.60 25.42 -16.07
N HIS A 33 7.34 25.20 -16.43
CA HIS A 33 6.21 26.03 -16.12
C HIS A 33 5.14 25.21 -15.38
N ALA A 34 4.39 25.86 -14.50
CA ALA A 34 3.21 25.31 -13.86
C ALA A 34 2.22 26.45 -13.61
N ALA A 35 0.92 26.14 -13.64
CA ALA A 35 -0.10 27.09 -13.19
C ALA A 35 -0.02 27.25 -11.67
N ASP A 36 0.07 26.13 -10.95
CA ASP A 36 0.20 26.09 -9.50
C ASP A 36 1.17 25.00 -9.05
N LEU A 37 1.88 25.29 -7.96
CA LEU A 37 2.74 24.33 -7.27
C LEU A 37 1.90 23.62 -6.20
N GLY A 38 1.36 22.47 -6.55
CA GLY A 38 0.57 21.62 -5.67
C GLY A 38 -0.40 20.74 -6.45
N ILE A 39 -1.31 20.12 -5.71
CA ILE A 39 -2.57 19.66 -6.28
C ILE A 39 -3.57 20.79 -6.05
N ALA A 40 -3.82 21.61 -7.08
CA ALA A 40 -4.78 22.71 -7.03
C ALA A 40 -6.13 22.30 -7.63
N CYS A 41 -7.13 23.18 -7.55
CA CYS A 41 -8.50 22.92 -8.00
C CYS A 41 -8.54 22.33 -9.43
N GLU A 42 -7.76 22.93 -10.35
CA GLU A 42 -7.78 22.54 -11.77
C GLU A 42 -7.14 21.17 -12.04
N ALA A 43 -6.38 20.60 -11.10
CA ALA A 43 -5.85 19.23 -11.24
C ALA A 43 -6.98 18.19 -11.28
N CYS A 44 -8.08 18.46 -10.56
CA CYS A 44 -9.25 17.56 -10.51
C CYS A 44 -10.44 18.10 -11.31
N HIS A 45 -10.56 19.42 -11.45
CA HIS A 45 -11.72 20.08 -12.08
C HIS A 45 -11.45 20.55 -13.52
N GLY A 46 -10.22 20.43 -14.00
CA GLY A 46 -9.77 20.94 -15.29
C GLY A 46 -9.61 22.47 -15.29
N PRO A 47 -9.14 23.06 -16.41
CA PRO A 47 -8.90 24.50 -16.50
C PRO A 47 -10.16 25.34 -16.29
N GLY A 48 -10.12 26.26 -15.32
CA GLY A 48 -11.24 27.08 -14.87
C GLY A 48 -11.52 28.33 -15.71
N GLN A 49 -10.72 28.63 -16.73
CA GLN A 49 -10.90 29.85 -17.52
C GLN A 49 -12.28 29.94 -18.18
N SER A 50 -12.77 28.83 -18.75
CA SER A 50 -14.09 28.79 -19.37
C SER A 50 -15.22 28.87 -18.34
N HIS A 51 -15.01 28.30 -17.16
CA HIS A 51 -15.92 28.40 -16.01
C HIS A 51 -16.08 29.84 -15.55
N ILE A 52 -14.98 30.58 -15.37
CA ILE A 52 -15.01 31.99 -14.96
C ILE A 52 -15.77 32.83 -15.97
N LYS A 53 -15.53 32.64 -17.28
CA LYS A 53 -16.25 33.36 -18.34
C LYS A 53 -17.76 33.04 -18.32
N TRP A 54 -18.10 31.78 -18.09
CA TRP A 54 -19.50 31.34 -17.97
C TRP A 54 -20.19 32.02 -16.79
N GLN A 55 -19.57 32.01 -15.60
CA GLN A 55 -20.13 32.63 -14.39
C GLN A 55 -20.27 34.15 -14.54
N GLN A 56 -19.28 34.82 -15.14
CA GLN A 56 -19.37 36.25 -15.43
C GLN A 56 -20.51 36.60 -16.38
N PHE A 57 -20.74 35.78 -17.40
CA PHE A 57 -21.86 35.97 -18.33
C PHE A 57 -23.20 35.72 -17.63
N LEU A 58 -23.29 34.68 -16.79
CA LEU A 58 -24.48 34.37 -16.00
C LEU A 58 -24.83 35.52 -15.03
N ASP A 59 -23.86 36.01 -14.26
CA ASP A 59 -24.04 37.12 -13.33
C ASP A 59 -24.50 38.40 -14.04
N ALA A 60 -23.92 38.69 -15.21
CA ALA A 60 -24.30 39.84 -16.02
C ALA A 60 -25.75 39.71 -16.53
N ALA A 61 -26.14 38.55 -17.05
CA ALA A 61 -27.49 38.30 -17.54
C ALA A 61 -28.55 38.39 -16.43
N VAL A 62 -28.24 37.85 -15.24
CA VAL A 62 -29.11 37.97 -14.05
C VAL A 62 -29.28 39.43 -13.64
N ALA A 63 -28.21 40.22 -13.65
CA ALA A 63 -28.26 41.63 -13.27
C ALA A 63 -29.02 42.51 -14.27
N SER A 64 -28.94 42.20 -15.57
CA SER A 64 -29.62 42.96 -16.63
C SER A 64 -31.03 42.49 -16.94
N GLY A 65 -31.40 41.27 -16.51
CA GLY A 65 -32.65 40.62 -16.93
C GLY A 65 -32.61 40.05 -18.34
N ASP A 66 -31.41 39.87 -18.90
CA ASP A 66 -31.20 39.25 -20.21
C ASP A 66 -31.37 37.72 -20.14
N PRO A 67 -31.52 37.04 -21.30
CA PRO A 67 -31.55 35.59 -21.34
C PRO A 67 -30.30 34.95 -20.73
N LEU A 68 -30.50 33.91 -19.91
CA LEU A 68 -29.42 33.12 -19.31
C LEU A 68 -28.62 32.36 -20.39
N PRO A 69 -27.33 32.05 -20.15
CA PRO A 69 -26.52 31.27 -21.08
C PRO A 69 -27.14 29.89 -21.34
N GLU A 70 -27.16 29.49 -22.62
CA GLU A 70 -27.56 28.14 -23.01
C GLU A 70 -26.43 27.14 -22.70
N GLY A 71 -26.79 25.99 -22.13
CA GLY A 71 -25.86 24.91 -21.81
C GLY A 71 -25.58 24.76 -20.31
N LYS A 72 -24.41 24.20 -19.98
CA LYS A 72 -23.96 23.97 -18.60
C LYS A 72 -22.59 24.58 -18.38
N ASP A 73 -22.31 24.91 -17.11
CA ASP A 73 -20.98 25.31 -16.66
C ASP A 73 -19.94 24.27 -17.12
N PRO A 74 -18.86 24.70 -17.82
CA PRO A 74 -17.88 23.78 -18.37
C PRO A 74 -16.93 23.17 -17.33
N ILE A 75 -16.96 23.62 -16.06
CA ILE A 75 -16.11 23.01 -15.02
C ILE A 75 -16.48 21.55 -14.80
N VAL A 76 -15.47 20.69 -14.70
CA VAL A 76 -15.69 19.27 -14.42
C VAL A 76 -15.94 19.10 -12.94
N HIS A 77 -16.91 18.27 -12.58
CA HIS A 77 -17.16 17.90 -11.20
C HIS A 77 -17.02 16.38 -11.07
N PRO A 78 -15.93 15.87 -10.46
CA PRO A 78 -15.67 14.42 -10.40
C PRO A 78 -16.84 13.58 -9.88
N GLU A 79 -17.58 14.04 -8.87
CA GLU A 79 -18.78 13.34 -8.34
C GLU A 79 -19.95 13.22 -9.34
N ARG A 80 -19.94 13.99 -10.43
CA ARG A 80 -20.97 13.94 -11.48
C ARG A 80 -20.55 13.08 -12.68
N LEU A 81 -19.34 12.53 -12.64
CA LEU A 81 -18.85 11.57 -13.64
C LEU A 81 -19.31 10.16 -13.27
N ASP A 82 -19.34 9.26 -14.25
CA ASP A 82 -19.43 7.83 -13.96
C ASP A 82 -18.21 7.34 -13.16
N ALA A 83 -18.32 6.15 -12.55
CA ALA A 83 -17.30 5.62 -11.67
C ALA A 83 -15.92 5.48 -12.34
N GLU A 84 -15.89 5.14 -13.63
CA GLU A 84 -14.65 5.00 -14.40
C GLU A 84 -13.97 6.36 -14.59
N ARG A 85 -14.68 7.34 -15.16
CA ARG A 85 -14.15 8.68 -15.41
C ARG A 85 -13.83 9.43 -14.12
N SER A 86 -14.64 9.27 -13.07
CA SER A 86 -14.34 9.83 -11.75
C SER A 86 -13.05 9.28 -11.18
N THR A 87 -12.83 7.98 -11.27
CA THR A 87 -11.63 7.33 -10.75
C THR A 87 -10.38 7.74 -11.52
N GLN A 88 -10.49 7.88 -12.84
CA GLN A 88 -9.39 8.31 -13.70
C GLN A 88 -8.83 9.70 -13.34
N VAL A 89 -9.64 10.60 -12.76
CA VAL A 89 -9.16 11.87 -12.19
C VAL A 89 -8.10 11.64 -11.11
N CYS A 90 -8.29 10.64 -10.25
CA CYS A 90 -7.31 10.28 -9.22
C CYS A 90 -6.15 9.45 -9.82
N GLY A 91 -6.48 8.55 -10.74
CA GLY A 91 -5.53 7.66 -11.43
C GLY A 91 -4.45 8.38 -12.23
N GLN A 92 -4.69 9.64 -12.65
CA GLN A 92 -3.67 10.44 -13.32
C GLN A 92 -2.41 10.63 -12.47
N CYS A 93 -2.53 10.58 -11.13
CA CYS A 93 -1.42 10.67 -10.17
C CYS A 93 -1.21 9.35 -9.41
N HIS A 94 -2.29 8.77 -8.90
CA HIS A 94 -2.28 7.55 -8.08
C HIS A 94 -2.28 6.26 -8.91
N GLY A 95 -1.73 6.31 -10.13
CA GLY A 95 -1.71 5.19 -11.08
C GLY A 95 -0.30 4.88 -11.56
N MET A 96 0.00 3.58 -11.63
CA MET A 96 1.25 3.06 -12.16
C MET A 96 1.13 3.02 -13.67
N ARG A 97 2.01 3.77 -14.31
CA ARG A 97 1.92 4.10 -15.72
C ARG A 97 3.27 3.94 -16.39
N TRP A 98 3.22 3.90 -17.71
CA TRP A 98 4.42 3.94 -18.53
C TRP A 98 4.60 5.29 -19.21
N TRP A 99 5.85 5.69 -19.40
CA TRP A 99 6.20 6.86 -20.21
C TRP A 99 6.44 6.44 -21.65
N ASP A 100 5.57 6.88 -22.56
CA ASP A 100 5.90 6.81 -23.99
C ASP A 100 6.91 7.92 -24.30
N GLU A 101 8.14 7.53 -24.66
CA GLU A 101 9.20 8.46 -25.06
C GLU A 101 8.85 9.23 -26.34
N LYS A 102 7.84 8.80 -27.10
CA LYS A 102 7.35 9.49 -28.30
C LYS A 102 6.40 10.65 -27.97
N GLU A 103 5.87 10.71 -26.76
CA GLU A 103 4.96 11.77 -26.33
C GLU A 103 5.74 13.09 -26.18
N GLN A 104 5.21 14.19 -26.73
CA GLN A 104 5.82 15.51 -26.63
C GLN A 104 5.61 16.15 -25.24
N TRP A 105 5.26 15.37 -24.20
CA TRP A 105 4.93 15.92 -22.89
C TRP A 105 6.10 16.68 -22.25
N ARG A 106 7.35 16.27 -22.56
CA ARG A 106 8.56 16.97 -22.09
C ARG A 106 8.61 18.42 -22.57
N THR A 107 7.96 18.74 -23.69
CA THR A 107 7.90 20.10 -24.25
C THR A 107 6.54 20.77 -24.07
N THR A 108 5.44 20.01 -24.02
CA THR A 108 4.06 20.53 -24.09
C THR A 108 3.22 20.31 -22.83
N GLY A 109 3.70 19.50 -21.88
CA GLY A 109 2.94 19.08 -20.70
C GLY A 109 2.02 17.91 -20.99
N PHE A 110 1.17 17.55 -20.03
CA PHE A 110 0.30 16.37 -20.14
C PHE A 110 -0.94 16.65 -20.97
N ASP A 111 -1.35 15.65 -21.75
CA ASP A 111 -2.55 15.75 -22.59
C ASP A 111 -3.84 15.51 -21.82
N TYR A 112 -3.84 14.60 -20.83
CA TYR A 112 -5.02 14.27 -20.04
C TYR A 112 -5.69 15.51 -19.42
N ARG A 113 -7.01 15.63 -19.57
CA ARG A 113 -7.85 16.55 -18.79
C ARG A 113 -8.88 15.79 -17.96
N PRO A 114 -9.18 16.24 -16.72
CA PRO A 114 -10.22 15.61 -15.91
C PRO A 114 -11.54 15.47 -16.68
N GLY A 115 -12.18 14.31 -16.56
CA GLY A 115 -13.41 13.98 -17.29
C GLY A 115 -13.18 13.36 -18.68
N GLU A 116 -11.96 13.39 -19.20
CA GLU A 116 -11.57 12.61 -20.38
C GLU A 116 -11.22 11.17 -19.99
N ASP A 117 -10.96 10.33 -21.01
CA ASP A 117 -10.47 8.98 -20.80
C ASP A 117 -8.95 8.96 -20.57
N LEU A 118 -8.52 8.73 -19.33
CA LEU A 118 -7.10 8.68 -18.98
C LEU A 118 -6.32 7.64 -19.79
N ALA A 119 -6.95 6.51 -20.14
CA ALA A 119 -6.27 5.41 -20.84
C ALA A 119 -5.87 5.79 -22.27
N THR A 120 -6.45 6.86 -22.84
CA THR A 120 -6.14 7.32 -24.20
C THR A 120 -4.80 8.06 -24.28
N THR A 121 -4.36 8.66 -23.18
CA THR A 121 -3.15 9.50 -23.13
C THR A 121 -2.11 8.96 -22.14
N THR A 122 -2.52 8.09 -21.22
CA THR A 122 -1.64 7.59 -20.17
C THR A 122 -1.70 6.05 -20.11
N PRO A 123 -0.72 5.35 -20.69
CA PRO A 123 -0.68 3.88 -20.64
C PRO A 123 -0.53 3.39 -19.20
N MET A 124 -1.57 2.73 -18.68
CA MET A 124 -1.58 2.14 -17.34
C MET A 124 -0.96 0.76 -17.35
N ILE A 125 -0.02 0.50 -16.43
CA ILE A 125 0.58 -0.82 -16.24
C ILE A 125 -0.42 -1.70 -15.46
N GLN A 126 -0.91 -2.76 -16.10
CA GLN A 126 -1.80 -3.77 -15.51
C GLN A 126 -1.18 -5.16 -15.72
N PRO A 127 -0.50 -5.75 -14.71
CA PRO A 127 0.16 -7.05 -14.84
C PRO A 127 -0.76 -8.18 -15.30
N THR A 128 -2.04 -8.13 -14.89
CA THR A 128 -3.08 -9.12 -15.23
C THR A 128 -3.49 -9.07 -16.70
N LYS A 129 -3.11 -8.01 -17.43
CA LYS A 129 -3.48 -7.76 -18.83
C LYS A 129 -2.28 -7.68 -19.77
N VAL A 130 -1.12 -8.22 -19.38
CA VAL A 130 0.09 -8.20 -20.22
C VAL A 130 -0.20 -8.78 -21.62
N ASP A 131 -0.90 -9.90 -21.70
CA ASP A 131 -1.25 -10.57 -22.98
C ASP A 131 -2.24 -9.76 -23.85
N GLU A 132 -2.94 -8.78 -23.25
CA GLU A 132 -3.90 -7.90 -23.94
C GLU A 132 -3.26 -6.55 -24.33
N LEU A 133 -2.06 -6.25 -23.82
CA LEU A 133 -1.37 -4.97 -23.96
C LEU A 133 -0.01 -5.16 -24.63
N PRO A 134 0.07 -5.19 -25.98
CA PRO A 134 1.32 -5.45 -26.71
C PRO A 134 2.48 -4.51 -26.36
N TRP A 135 2.16 -3.26 -26.00
CA TRP A 135 3.16 -2.29 -25.55
C TRP A 135 3.78 -2.71 -24.22
N LEU A 136 2.97 -3.24 -23.29
CA LEU A 136 3.41 -3.69 -21.97
C LEU A 136 4.22 -5.00 -22.09
N GLU A 137 3.74 -5.95 -22.90
CA GLU A 137 4.48 -7.19 -23.20
C GLU A 137 5.91 -6.88 -23.66
N SER A 138 6.06 -6.02 -24.68
CA SER A 138 7.39 -5.65 -25.21
C SER A 138 8.29 -4.98 -24.17
N ILE A 139 7.72 -4.24 -23.22
CA ILE A 139 8.45 -3.61 -22.13
C ILE A 139 8.92 -4.65 -21.12
N VAL A 140 8.02 -5.56 -20.70
CA VAL A 140 8.31 -6.58 -19.70
C VAL A 140 9.36 -7.56 -20.23
N GLU A 141 9.33 -7.91 -21.52
CA GLU A 141 10.39 -8.69 -22.17
C GLU A 141 11.77 -8.02 -22.05
N LYS A 142 11.83 -6.69 -22.19
CA LYS A 142 13.08 -5.92 -22.08
C LYS A 142 13.48 -5.62 -20.64
N ARG A 143 12.50 -5.53 -19.73
CA ARG A 143 12.66 -5.18 -18.32
C ARG A 143 11.87 -6.17 -17.44
N PRO A 144 12.36 -7.41 -17.29
CA PRO A 144 11.63 -8.46 -16.57
C PRO A 144 11.39 -8.13 -15.10
N ASP A 145 12.24 -7.29 -14.50
CA ASP A 145 12.09 -6.85 -13.11
C ASP A 145 11.01 -5.77 -12.90
N LEU A 146 10.51 -5.14 -13.97
CA LEU A 146 9.61 -3.98 -13.87
C LEU A 146 8.38 -4.26 -13.02
N LEU A 147 7.70 -5.37 -13.27
CA LEU A 147 6.47 -5.71 -12.56
C LEU A 147 6.78 -6.06 -11.10
N ARG A 148 7.87 -6.80 -10.86
CA ARG A 148 8.28 -7.19 -9.50
C ARG A 148 8.57 -5.99 -8.60
N ASP A 149 9.13 -4.91 -9.15
CA ASP A 149 9.47 -3.71 -8.38
C ASP A 149 8.22 -3.02 -7.79
N PHE A 150 7.04 -3.20 -8.40
CA PHE A 150 5.81 -2.48 -8.04
C PHE A 150 4.61 -3.36 -7.70
N PHE A 151 4.60 -4.61 -8.13
CA PHE A 151 3.49 -5.55 -8.00
C PHE A 151 3.95 -6.87 -7.37
N TRP A 152 3.07 -7.49 -6.60
CA TRP A 152 3.16 -8.91 -6.29
C TRP A 152 2.95 -9.73 -7.57
N SER A 153 3.34 -11.01 -7.55
CA SER A 153 3.28 -11.84 -8.77
C SER A 153 1.86 -12.21 -9.21
N ASP A 154 0.84 -11.99 -8.38
CA ASP A 154 -0.59 -12.04 -8.77
C ASP A 154 -1.06 -10.76 -9.48
N GLY A 155 -0.22 -9.72 -9.56
CA GLY A 155 -0.57 -8.43 -10.14
C GLY A 155 -1.06 -7.39 -9.14
N MET A 156 -1.20 -7.74 -7.87
CA MET A 156 -1.62 -6.76 -6.85
C MET A 156 -0.51 -5.74 -6.60
N ILE A 157 -0.85 -4.45 -6.58
CA ILE A 157 0.11 -3.39 -6.31
C ILE A 157 0.69 -3.54 -4.89
N ARG A 158 2.02 -3.44 -4.76
CA ARG A 158 2.76 -3.58 -3.49
C ARG A 158 3.49 -2.31 -3.04
N VAL A 159 3.33 -1.22 -3.80
CA VAL A 159 3.85 0.11 -3.49
C VAL A 159 2.72 1.14 -3.46
N ALA A 160 2.82 2.17 -2.63
CA ALA A 160 1.76 3.18 -2.50
C ALA A 160 1.93 4.35 -3.47
N GLY A 161 0.93 5.24 -3.50
CA GLY A 161 0.80 6.28 -4.52
C GLY A 161 0.37 5.71 -5.87
N ARG A 162 -0.16 4.49 -5.87
CA ARG A 162 -0.52 3.65 -7.04
C ARG A 162 -1.82 2.88 -6.78
N GLU A 163 -2.66 3.41 -5.91
CA GLU A 163 -3.91 2.80 -5.43
C GLU A 163 -4.94 2.59 -6.55
N TYR A 164 -4.88 3.39 -7.62
CA TYR A 164 -5.73 3.22 -8.79
C TYR A 164 -5.57 1.83 -9.41
N ASN A 165 -4.34 1.29 -9.46
CA ASN A 165 -4.11 -0.06 -10.01
C ASN A 165 -4.86 -1.11 -9.21
N GLY A 166 -4.87 -1.01 -7.88
CA GLY A 166 -5.62 -1.95 -7.06
C GLY A 166 -7.14 -1.82 -7.27
N LEU A 167 -7.63 -0.59 -7.42
CA LEU A 167 -9.05 -0.37 -7.70
C LEU A 167 -9.47 -0.93 -9.08
N LEU A 168 -8.60 -0.86 -10.09
CA LEU A 168 -8.89 -1.41 -11.41
C LEU A 168 -9.12 -2.92 -11.41
N GLU A 169 -8.53 -3.65 -10.45
CA GLU A 169 -8.63 -5.10 -10.35
C GLU A 169 -9.76 -5.56 -9.40
N THR A 170 -10.34 -4.67 -8.59
CA THR A 170 -11.38 -5.09 -7.64
C THR A 170 -12.75 -5.30 -8.27
N ALA A 171 -13.48 -6.31 -7.79
CA ALA A 171 -14.85 -6.60 -8.21
C ALA A 171 -15.82 -5.44 -7.91
N CYS A 172 -15.56 -4.65 -6.87
CA CYS A 172 -16.39 -3.50 -6.51
C CYS A 172 -16.41 -2.40 -7.58
N HIS A 173 -15.32 -2.30 -8.36
CA HIS A 173 -15.18 -1.36 -9.48
C HIS A 173 -15.51 -2.03 -10.82
N THR A 174 -14.98 -3.22 -11.08
CA THR A 174 -15.17 -3.91 -12.37
C THR A 174 -16.57 -4.47 -12.59
N LYS A 175 -17.32 -4.71 -11.51
CA LYS A 175 -18.70 -5.23 -11.55
C LYS A 175 -19.71 -4.35 -10.80
N GLY A 176 -19.25 -3.25 -10.22
CA GLY A 176 -20.06 -2.29 -9.48
C GLY A 176 -19.77 -0.87 -9.93
N GLU A 177 -20.15 0.11 -9.11
CA GLU A 177 -19.96 1.54 -9.40
C GLU A 177 -18.98 2.19 -8.41
N MET A 178 -18.14 1.40 -7.73
CA MET A 178 -17.19 1.94 -6.78
C MET A 178 -16.16 2.83 -7.48
N SER A 179 -15.95 4.04 -6.97
CA SER A 179 -14.90 4.96 -7.38
C SER A 179 -14.08 5.41 -6.16
N CYS A 180 -13.02 6.19 -6.36
CA CYS A 180 -12.28 6.79 -5.24
C CYS A 180 -13.21 7.61 -4.33
N LEU A 181 -14.18 8.32 -4.92
CA LEU A 181 -15.12 9.19 -4.19
C LEU A 181 -16.24 8.42 -3.47
N SER A 182 -16.32 7.09 -3.66
CA SER A 182 -17.17 6.24 -2.83
C SER A 182 -16.69 6.16 -1.37
N CYS A 183 -15.43 6.51 -1.10
CA CYS A 183 -14.82 6.47 0.24
C CYS A 183 -14.10 7.78 0.59
N HIS A 184 -13.54 8.49 -0.38
CA HIS A 184 -12.76 9.71 -0.18
C HIS A 184 -13.58 10.97 -0.45
N SER A 185 -13.24 12.05 0.26
CA SER A 185 -13.70 13.40 -0.05
C SER A 185 -12.49 14.32 -0.16
N MET A 186 -12.40 15.05 -1.28
CA MET A 186 -11.31 16.01 -1.49
C MET A 186 -11.55 17.35 -0.79
N HIS A 187 -12.79 17.59 -0.35
CA HIS A 187 -13.21 18.77 0.37
C HIS A 187 -13.80 18.36 1.72
N ASP A 188 -13.58 19.17 2.75
CA ASP A 188 -14.16 18.95 4.08
C ASP A 188 -13.84 17.59 4.74
N SER A 189 -12.73 16.94 4.40
CA SER A 189 -12.23 15.73 5.07
C SER A 189 -11.11 16.03 6.07
N ASP A 190 -10.68 15.03 6.84
CA ASP A 190 -9.34 15.07 7.44
C ASP A 190 -8.30 15.04 6.29
N PRO A 191 -7.27 15.90 6.29
CA PRO A 191 -6.22 15.85 5.28
C PRO A 191 -5.39 14.55 5.33
N ASN A 192 -5.38 13.85 6.46
CA ASN A 192 -4.85 12.49 6.55
C ASN A 192 -5.86 11.52 5.95
N ASP A 193 -5.41 10.76 4.95
CA ASP A 193 -6.17 9.75 4.20
C ASP A 193 -7.40 10.28 3.42
N MET A 194 -7.87 11.51 3.67
CA MET A 194 -8.99 12.14 2.96
C MET A 194 -10.26 11.30 2.91
N LEU A 195 -10.53 10.54 3.97
CA LEU A 195 -11.77 9.77 4.08
C LEU A 195 -12.96 10.71 4.27
N ALA A 196 -14.05 10.45 3.54
CA ALA A 196 -15.30 11.18 3.70
C ALA A 196 -15.84 10.99 5.12
N ARG A 197 -16.31 12.08 5.75
CA ARG A 197 -16.69 12.10 7.18
C ARG A 197 -17.74 11.05 7.56
N ASP A 198 -18.68 10.79 6.65
CA ASP A 198 -19.80 9.87 6.89
C ASP A 198 -19.50 8.42 6.46
N VAL A 199 -18.29 8.16 5.94
CA VAL A 199 -17.90 6.90 5.31
C VAL A 199 -16.67 6.30 6.02
N THR A 200 -16.63 6.44 7.35
CA THR A 200 -15.54 5.90 8.19
C THR A 200 -15.88 4.51 8.72
N GLY A 201 -14.86 3.71 9.02
CA GLY A 201 -15.06 2.36 9.56
C GLY A 201 -15.70 1.41 8.53
N ASN A 202 -16.52 0.49 9.03
CA ASN A 202 -17.29 -0.44 8.20
C ASN A 202 -18.37 0.22 7.33
N GLN A 203 -18.77 1.47 7.59
CA GLN A 203 -19.81 2.11 6.77
C GLN A 203 -19.39 2.24 5.30
N ALA A 204 -18.09 2.40 5.04
CA ALA A 204 -17.52 2.39 3.69
C ALA A 204 -17.87 1.13 2.89
N CYS A 205 -17.98 -0.01 3.55
CA CYS A 205 -18.32 -1.27 2.92
C CYS A 205 -19.84 -1.50 2.96
N LEU A 206 -20.49 -1.18 4.08
CA LEU A 206 -21.90 -1.46 4.32
C LEU A 206 -22.87 -0.63 3.46
N GLN A 207 -22.39 0.42 2.80
CA GLN A 207 -23.19 1.17 1.81
C GLN A 207 -23.64 0.31 0.62
N CYS A 208 -22.82 -0.67 0.23
CA CYS A 208 -23.14 -1.64 -0.82
C CYS A 208 -23.41 -3.04 -0.24
N HIS A 209 -22.82 -3.38 0.90
CA HIS A 209 -22.95 -4.67 1.56
C HIS A 209 -23.92 -4.64 2.74
N GLU A 210 -25.10 -4.06 2.57
CA GLU A 210 -26.07 -3.84 3.66
C GLU A 210 -26.43 -5.14 4.41
N SER A 211 -26.55 -6.25 3.69
CA SER A 211 -26.82 -7.58 4.28
C SER A 211 -25.81 -8.03 5.36
N MET A 212 -24.61 -7.43 5.39
CA MET A 212 -23.59 -7.75 6.38
C MET A 212 -23.72 -6.95 7.68
N ARG A 213 -24.59 -5.93 7.74
CA ARG A 213 -24.70 -5.01 8.88
C ARG A 213 -24.99 -5.73 10.20
N ASP A 214 -25.87 -6.72 10.16
CA ASP A 214 -26.28 -7.50 11.33
C ASP A 214 -25.49 -8.81 11.48
N GLU A 215 -24.65 -9.14 10.50
CA GLU A 215 -23.92 -10.41 10.41
C GLU A 215 -22.41 -10.25 10.63
N ILE A 216 -21.93 -9.06 11.05
CA ILE A 216 -20.48 -8.76 11.16
C ILE A 216 -19.76 -9.84 11.97
N THR A 217 -20.20 -10.13 13.20
CA THR A 217 -19.54 -11.13 14.04
C THR A 217 -19.68 -12.55 13.49
N ALA A 218 -20.81 -12.89 12.86
CA ALA A 218 -21.00 -14.19 12.24
C ALA A 218 -20.09 -14.39 11.03
N HIS A 219 -19.83 -13.32 10.28
CA HIS A 219 -18.97 -13.31 9.12
C HIS A 219 -17.49 -13.24 9.49
N THR A 220 -17.10 -12.35 10.40
CA THR A 220 -15.68 -12.12 10.74
C THR A 220 -15.18 -13.11 11.79
N TYR A 221 -16.07 -13.70 12.59
CA TYR A 221 -15.75 -14.53 13.75
C TYR A 221 -14.89 -13.79 14.81
N HIS A 222 -15.00 -12.47 14.83
CA HIS A 222 -14.34 -11.60 15.81
C HIS A 222 -15.39 -10.89 16.69
N ALA A 223 -14.95 -10.43 17.87
CA ALA A 223 -15.82 -9.68 18.77
C ALA A 223 -16.34 -8.40 18.06
N PRO A 224 -17.60 -7.96 18.28
CA PRO A 224 -18.23 -6.91 17.48
C PRO A 224 -17.40 -5.63 17.32
N GLU A 225 -16.85 -5.13 18.42
CA GLU A 225 -16.08 -3.87 18.46
C GLU A 225 -14.55 -4.08 18.37
N SER A 226 -14.12 -5.25 17.91
CA SER A 226 -12.68 -5.53 17.76
C SER A 226 -12.16 -5.09 16.39
N GLU A 227 -10.85 -4.86 16.31
CA GLU A 227 -10.17 -4.55 15.05
C GLU A 227 -10.36 -5.65 13.99
N GLY A 228 -10.53 -6.91 14.40
CA GLY A 228 -10.82 -8.02 13.48
C GLY A 228 -12.24 -7.99 12.89
N SER A 229 -13.13 -7.15 13.43
CA SER A 229 -14.47 -6.91 12.87
C SER A 229 -14.51 -5.72 11.91
N GLN A 230 -13.38 -5.06 11.63
CA GLN A 230 -13.29 -4.03 10.61
C GLN A 230 -13.05 -4.66 9.23
N CYS A 231 -13.98 -4.49 8.28
CA CYS A 231 -13.96 -5.12 6.96
C CYS A 231 -12.62 -4.92 6.24
N TYR A 232 -12.12 -3.68 6.26
CA TYR A 232 -10.87 -3.30 5.60
C TYR A 232 -9.63 -3.97 6.21
N ASN A 233 -9.67 -4.48 7.45
CA ASN A 233 -8.50 -5.15 8.03
C ASN A 233 -8.27 -6.53 7.41
N CYS A 234 -9.32 -7.13 6.84
CA CYS A 234 -9.25 -8.39 6.11
C CYS A 234 -9.24 -8.21 4.59
N HIS A 235 -10.07 -7.31 4.08
CA HIS A 235 -10.30 -7.14 2.64
C HIS A 235 -9.45 -6.02 1.99
N MET A 236 -8.80 -5.17 2.80
CA MET A 236 -7.84 -4.15 2.36
C MET A 236 -6.62 -4.14 3.29
N PRO A 237 -5.91 -5.28 3.43
CA PRO A 237 -4.85 -5.44 4.41
C PRO A 237 -3.66 -4.53 4.10
N HIS A 238 -2.82 -4.29 5.10
CA HIS A 238 -1.61 -3.46 4.94
C HIS A 238 -0.48 -4.24 4.24
N THR A 239 -0.69 -4.63 2.98
CA THR A 239 0.28 -5.39 2.17
C THR A 239 1.12 -4.52 1.24
N THR A 240 0.91 -3.20 1.28
CA THR A 240 1.59 -2.22 0.43
C THR A 240 2.64 -1.49 1.24
N TYR A 241 3.84 -1.31 0.69
CA TYR A 241 4.94 -0.60 1.38
C TYR A 241 5.24 0.73 0.70
N SER A 242 5.27 1.82 1.47
CA SER A 242 5.85 3.10 1.03
C SER A 242 6.10 4.03 2.22
N LEU A 243 6.93 5.06 2.04
CA LEU A 243 7.21 6.09 3.06
C LEU A 243 7.56 5.50 4.44
N LEU A 244 8.29 4.38 4.47
CA LEU A 244 8.68 3.67 5.68
C LEU A 244 7.49 3.18 6.54
N LYS A 245 6.33 2.94 5.94
CA LYS A 245 5.13 2.38 6.59
C LYS A 245 4.44 1.32 5.73
N ALA A 246 3.66 0.48 6.38
CA ALA A 246 2.68 -0.35 5.68
C ALA A 246 1.43 0.47 5.39
N ILE A 247 0.85 0.27 4.21
CA ILE A 247 -0.29 0.99 3.64
C ILE A 247 -1.29 -0.05 3.16
N ARG A 248 -2.58 0.28 3.24
CA ARG A 248 -3.67 -0.60 2.81
C ARG A 248 -3.63 -0.82 1.30
N SER A 249 -3.80 -2.08 0.89
CA SER A 249 -4.16 -2.38 -0.48
C SER A 249 -5.51 -1.77 -0.81
N HIS A 250 -5.63 -1.23 -2.03
CA HIS A 250 -6.90 -0.77 -2.59
C HIS A 250 -7.51 -1.79 -3.57
N GLU A 251 -6.87 -2.94 -3.72
CA GLU A 251 -7.48 -4.10 -4.37
C GLU A 251 -8.24 -4.90 -3.31
N VAL A 252 -9.56 -4.70 -3.28
CA VAL A 252 -10.45 -5.37 -2.33
C VAL A 252 -10.60 -6.84 -2.72
N ASP A 253 -9.97 -7.73 -1.95
CA ASP A 253 -9.98 -9.18 -2.14
C ASP A 253 -10.44 -9.92 -0.87
N SER A 254 -10.46 -11.25 -0.89
CA SER A 254 -10.74 -12.06 0.31
C SER A 254 -9.48 -12.84 0.72
N PRO A 255 -9.17 -12.95 2.03
CA PRO A 255 -8.01 -13.70 2.49
C PRO A 255 -7.99 -15.14 1.96
N ASN A 256 -6.85 -15.55 1.40
CA ASN A 256 -6.66 -16.87 0.82
C ASN A 256 -5.20 -17.31 0.95
N VAL A 257 -4.95 -18.42 1.65
CA VAL A 257 -3.58 -18.92 1.90
C VAL A 257 -2.89 -19.38 0.62
N SER A 258 -3.63 -19.90 -0.36
CA SER A 258 -3.06 -20.32 -1.64
C SER A 258 -2.41 -19.16 -2.39
N VAL A 259 -2.92 -17.93 -2.22
CA VAL A 259 -2.32 -16.74 -2.81
C VAL A 259 -0.99 -16.42 -2.12
N THR A 260 -0.95 -16.40 -0.79
CA THR A 260 0.31 -16.20 -0.05
C THR A 260 1.37 -17.23 -0.42
N GLN A 261 0.99 -18.50 -0.58
CA GLN A 261 1.92 -19.57 -0.98
C GLN A 261 2.44 -19.35 -2.41
N ALA A 262 1.59 -18.92 -3.34
CA ALA A 262 1.96 -18.73 -4.74
C ALA A 262 2.78 -17.45 -4.98
N THR A 263 2.56 -16.39 -4.20
CA THR A 263 3.08 -15.04 -4.51
C THR A 263 4.02 -14.47 -3.45
N GLY A 264 4.05 -15.07 -2.26
CA GLY A 264 4.71 -14.51 -1.09
C GLY A 264 3.98 -13.31 -0.46
N ARG A 265 2.88 -12.82 -1.04
CA ARG A 265 2.10 -11.71 -0.49
C ARG A 265 1.56 -12.09 0.90
N PRO A 266 1.83 -11.31 1.96
CA PRO A 266 1.26 -11.59 3.28
C PRO A 266 -0.27 -11.61 3.27
N ASN A 267 -0.89 -12.56 3.97
CA ASN A 267 -2.35 -12.57 4.14
C ASN A 267 -2.78 -11.76 5.37
N ALA A 268 -4.00 -11.23 5.33
CA ALA A 268 -4.55 -10.39 6.39
C ALA A 268 -4.54 -11.04 7.79
N CYS A 269 -4.75 -12.35 7.89
CA CYS A 269 -4.83 -13.04 9.17
C CYS A 269 -3.47 -13.02 9.89
N ASN A 270 -2.40 -13.40 9.19
CA ASN A 270 -1.03 -13.41 9.74
C ASN A 270 -0.39 -12.01 9.77
N LEU A 271 -1.11 -10.95 9.39
CA LEU A 271 -0.74 -9.57 9.67
C LEU A 271 -1.27 -9.06 11.02
N CYS A 272 -2.20 -9.80 11.66
CA CYS A 272 -2.64 -9.55 13.04
C CYS A 272 -2.21 -10.65 14.01
N HIS A 273 -2.34 -11.91 13.59
CA HIS A 273 -1.96 -13.11 14.34
C HIS A 273 -0.54 -13.51 13.99
N LEU A 274 0.41 -12.69 14.45
CA LEU A 274 1.81 -12.72 14.09
C LEU A 274 2.55 -13.96 14.64
N ASP A 275 1.92 -14.69 15.54
CA ASP A 275 2.40 -15.92 16.19
C ASP A 275 1.81 -17.19 15.58
N GLN A 276 0.98 -17.08 14.54
CA GLN A 276 0.29 -18.19 13.89
C GLN A 276 0.92 -18.58 12.55
N THR A 277 0.77 -19.86 12.19
CA THR A 277 1.31 -20.46 10.96
C THR A 277 0.34 -20.26 9.77
N LEU A 278 0.78 -20.58 8.55
CA LEU A 278 -0.13 -20.62 7.41
C LEU A 278 -1.14 -21.77 7.53
N ALA A 279 -0.75 -22.90 8.14
CA ALA A 279 -1.69 -24.00 8.42
C ALA A 279 -2.82 -23.56 9.34
N TRP A 280 -2.53 -22.80 10.38
CA TRP A 280 -3.55 -22.23 11.27
C TRP A 280 -4.55 -21.37 10.47
N THR A 281 -4.06 -20.48 9.60
CA THR A 281 -4.91 -19.64 8.77
C THR A 281 -5.76 -20.48 7.81
N ALA A 282 -5.15 -21.47 7.15
CA ALA A 282 -5.84 -22.34 6.20
C ALA A 282 -6.97 -23.14 6.86
N GLU A 283 -6.71 -23.71 8.05
CA GLU A 283 -7.72 -24.45 8.82
C GLU A 283 -8.91 -23.57 9.19
N HIS A 284 -8.67 -22.34 9.66
CA HIS A 284 -9.74 -21.41 10.00
C HIS A 284 -10.54 -21.00 8.77
N LEU A 285 -9.88 -20.71 7.64
CA LEU A 285 -10.55 -20.35 6.40
C LEU A 285 -11.38 -21.52 5.84
N HIS A 286 -10.87 -22.75 5.95
CA HIS A 286 -11.59 -23.96 5.56
C HIS A 286 -12.82 -24.20 6.44
N GLN A 287 -12.66 -24.17 7.77
CA GLN A 287 -13.74 -24.45 8.70
C GLN A 287 -14.87 -23.42 8.65
N ARG A 288 -14.52 -22.14 8.46
CA ARG A 288 -15.47 -21.01 8.53
C ARG A 288 -16.09 -20.65 7.18
N TYR A 289 -15.31 -20.73 6.10
CA TYR A 289 -15.74 -20.28 4.77
C TYR A 289 -15.71 -21.39 3.71
N GLY A 290 -15.33 -22.61 4.07
CA GLY A 290 -15.29 -23.74 3.13
C GLY A 290 -14.20 -23.66 2.08
N GLN A 291 -13.17 -22.82 2.26
CA GLN A 291 -12.06 -22.74 1.30
C GLN A 291 -11.32 -24.07 1.19
N PRO A 292 -10.81 -24.46 0.01
CA PRO A 292 -9.98 -25.67 -0.13
C PRO A 292 -8.72 -25.59 0.73
N MET A 293 -8.37 -26.68 1.40
CA MET A 293 -7.10 -26.77 2.13
C MET A 293 -5.93 -26.89 1.14
N PRO A 294 -4.97 -25.96 1.13
CA PRO A 294 -3.78 -26.06 0.29
C PRO A 294 -2.83 -27.13 0.81
N SER A 295 -1.91 -27.59 -0.04
CA SER A 295 -0.82 -28.46 0.36
C SER A 295 0.30 -27.64 1.00
N LEU A 296 0.53 -27.83 2.29
CA LEU A 296 1.51 -27.05 3.06
C LEU A 296 2.78 -27.85 3.37
N ASN A 297 3.93 -27.20 3.26
CA ASN A 297 5.22 -27.76 3.66
C ASN A 297 5.41 -27.70 5.19
N GLU A 298 6.49 -28.30 5.70
CA GLU A 298 6.74 -28.40 7.15
C GLU A 298 6.98 -27.04 7.82
N GLU A 299 7.58 -26.08 7.11
CA GLU A 299 7.74 -24.72 7.62
C GLU A 299 6.38 -24.02 7.76
N GLU A 300 5.56 -24.07 6.72
CA GLU A 300 4.23 -23.43 6.68
C GLU A 300 3.26 -24.01 7.73
N LYS A 301 3.50 -25.25 8.17
CA LYS A 301 2.76 -25.93 9.23
C LYS A 301 3.20 -25.53 10.64
N HIS A 302 4.50 -25.24 10.83
CA HIS A 302 5.12 -25.22 12.16
C HIS A 302 5.92 -23.95 12.47
N VAL A 303 5.98 -22.99 11.56
CA VAL A 303 6.60 -21.69 11.77
C VAL A 303 5.55 -20.62 11.52
N SER A 304 5.52 -19.60 12.39
CA SER A 304 4.68 -18.44 12.14
C SER A 304 4.99 -17.85 10.77
N ALA A 305 3.95 -17.52 10.00
CA ALA A 305 4.12 -16.97 8.66
C ALA A 305 4.87 -15.63 8.72
N THR A 306 4.59 -14.80 9.74
CA THR A 306 5.26 -13.50 9.95
C THR A 306 6.72 -13.70 10.35
N VAL A 307 7.02 -14.71 11.18
CA VAL A 307 8.40 -15.00 11.61
C VAL A 307 9.24 -15.48 10.43
N ALA A 308 8.70 -16.37 9.60
CA ALA A 308 9.33 -16.78 8.36
C ALA A 308 9.58 -15.57 7.43
N GLN A 309 8.57 -14.72 7.22
CA GLN A 309 8.70 -13.50 6.42
C GLN A 309 9.76 -12.54 6.97
N LEU A 310 9.84 -12.36 8.29
CA LEU A 310 10.82 -11.49 8.94
C LEU A 310 12.25 -12.00 8.77
N LEU A 311 12.47 -13.31 8.90
CA LEU A 311 13.82 -13.88 8.88
C LEU A 311 14.35 -14.11 7.47
N LYS A 312 13.50 -14.60 6.55
CA LYS A 312 13.93 -15.00 5.20
C LYS A 312 13.30 -14.23 4.03
N GLY A 313 12.19 -13.52 4.27
CA GLY A 313 11.48 -12.79 3.22
C GLY A 313 12.32 -11.66 2.62
N GLU A 314 11.88 -11.13 1.48
CA GLU A 314 12.54 -9.98 0.85
C GLU A 314 12.37 -8.69 1.66
N ALA A 315 13.13 -7.64 1.35
CA ALA A 315 13.19 -6.42 2.18
C ALA A 315 11.81 -5.80 2.50
N GLY A 316 10.88 -5.86 1.54
CA GLY A 316 9.49 -5.47 1.69
C GLY A 316 8.71 -6.30 2.68
N GLN A 317 8.72 -7.62 2.52
CA GLN A 317 8.12 -8.56 3.47
C GLN A 317 8.68 -8.34 4.87
N ARG A 318 10.00 -8.16 5.03
CA ARG A 318 10.61 -7.87 6.33
C ARG A 318 10.14 -6.54 6.90
N ALA A 319 10.05 -5.49 6.09
CA ALA A 319 9.53 -4.20 6.52
C ALA A 319 8.04 -4.27 6.92
N LEU A 320 7.21 -4.99 6.15
CA LEU A 320 5.81 -5.22 6.49
C LEU A 320 5.68 -6.01 7.79
N ALA A 321 6.41 -7.10 7.95
CA ALA A 321 6.42 -7.90 9.17
C ALA A 321 6.83 -7.06 10.40
N ALA A 322 7.91 -6.28 10.28
CA ALA A 322 8.38 -5.38 11.32
C ALA A 322 7.33 -4.32 11.69
N TRP A 323 6.70 -3.70 10.68
CA TRP A 323 5.68 -2.69 10.89
C TRP A 323 4.49 -3.26 11.68
N HIS A 324 4.01 -4.46 11.31
CA HIS A 324 2.90 -5.10 12.00
C HIS A 324 3.24 -5.50 13.43
N MET A 325 4.49 -5.85 13.74
CA MET A 325 4.90 -6.08 15.13
C MET A 325 4.79 -4.82 16.01
N GLY A 326 4.81 -3.62 15.43
CA GLY A 326 4.57 -2.35 16.12
C GLY A 326 3.13 -1.81 16.01
N TRP A 327 2.25 -2.50 15.26
CA TRP A 327 0.89 -2.05 15.02
C TRP A 327 -0.05 -2.51 16.14
N ALA A 328 -0.76 -1.57 16.77
CA ALA A 328 -1.54 -1.85 17.98
C ALA A 328 -2.58 -2.98 17.85
N PRO A 329 -3.35 -3.10 16.74
CA PRO A 329 -4.24 -4.22 16.49
C PRO A 329 -3.52 -5.58 16.50
N ALA A 330 -2.39 -5.69 15.81
CA ALA A 330 -1.60 -6.92 15.75
C ALA A 330 -0.94 -7.27 17.09
N MET A 331 -0.41 -6.27 17.80
CA MET A 331 0.12 -6.45 19.17
C MET A 331 -0.95 -6.91 20.17
N LYS A 332 -2.22 -6.56 19.94
CA LYS A 332 -3.36 -7.01 20.77
C LYS A 332 -3.82 -8.42 20.39
N ALA A 333 -3.74 -8.78 19.11
CA ALA A 333 -4.21 -10.06 18.58
C ALA A 333 -3.19 -11.21 18.76
N SER A 334 -1.91 -10.88 18.97
CA SER A 334 -0.82 -11.86 19.17
C SER A 334 -0.42 -11.98 20.63
N ALA A 335 0.23 -13.09 21.00
CA ALA A 335 0.94 -13.18 22.28
C ALA A 335 1.97 -12.05 22.42
N LYS A 336 2.27 -11.63 23.65
CA LYS A 336 3.19 -10.51 23.93
C LYS A 336 4.57 -11.00 24.33
N GLY A 337 5.54 -10.12 24.15
CA GLY A 337 6.87 -10.27 24.76
C GLY A 337 7.85 -11.09 23.92
N TRP A 338 7.51 -11.57 22.73
CA TRP A 338 8.48 -12.20 21.80
C TRP A 338 8.93 -11.25 20.69
N GLN A 339 8.10 -10.25 20.35
CA GLN A 339 8.33 -9.33 19.25
C GLN A 339 9.67 -8.59 19.35
N PRO A 340 10.09 -8.05 20.52
CA PRO A 340 11.37 -7.34 20.60
C PRO A 340 12.56 -8.21 20.23
N ARG A 341 12.54 -9.51 20.58
CA ARG A 341 13.61 -10.45 20.22
C ARG A 341 13.71 -10.60 18.71
N LEU A 342 12.60 -10.75 17.99
CA LEU A 342 12.62 -10.86 16.52
C LEU A 342 12.98 -9.54 15.86
N LEU A 343 12.45 -8.42 16.35
CA LEU A 343 12.75 -7.10 15.83
C LEU A 343 14.24 -6.73 15.98
N ALA A 344 14.93 -7.26 16.99
CA ALA A 344 16.37 -7.08 17.15
C ALA A 344 17.16 -7.60 15.95
N GLU A 345 16.73 -8.71 15.33
CA GLU A 345 17.37 -9.30 14.11
C GLU A 345 17.30 -8.39 12.89
N LEU A 346 16.49 -7.33 12.95
CA LEU A 346 16.34 -6.37 11.86
C LEU A 346 17.14 -5.08 12.12
N LEU A 347 17.82 -4.94 13.26
CA LEU A 347 18.63 -3.76 13.56
C LEU A 347 19.97 -3.73 12.82
N ASP A 348 20.37 -4.83 12.18
CA ASP A 348 21.52 -4.94 11.30
C ASP A 348 21.13 -5.34 9.86
N ASP A 349 19.82 -5.31 9.54
CA ASP A 349 19.33 -5.64 8.20
C ASP A 349 20.03 -4.82 7.11
N PRO A 350 20.42 -5.39 5.95
CA PRO A 350 21.12 -4.63 4.90
C PRO A 350 20.31 -3.44 4.37
N TYR A 351 18.98 -3.47 4.45
CA TYR A 351 18.11 -2.41 3.95
C TYR A 351 17.75 -1.40 5.06
N HIS A 352 18.18 -0.14 4.87
CA HIS A 352 18.04 0.93 5.86
C HIS A 352 16.58 1.14 6.30
N ALA A 353 15.66 0.95 5.36
CA ALA A 353 14.24 1.13 5.58
C ALA A 353 13.68 0.04 6.52
N VAL A 354 14.14 -1.21 6.40
CA VAL A 354 13.78 -2.30 7.32
C VAL A 354 14.26 -1.94 8.72
N ARG A 355 15.52 -1.49 8.86
CA ARG A 355 16.09 -1.07 10.14
C ARG A 355 15.30 0.06 10.80
N HIS A 356 14.87 1.06 10.01
CA HIS A 356 14.04 2.15 10.49
C HIS A 356 12.67 1.67 11.00
N VAL A 357 12.00 0.81 10.24
CA VAL A 357 10.69 0.27 10.62
C VAL A 357 10.79 -0.60 11.85
N ALA A 358 11.81 -1.47 11.94
CA ALA A 358 12.06 -2.30 13.10
C ALA A 358 12.31 -1.46 14.36
N TYR A 359 13.09 -0.39 14.24
CA TYR A 359 13.31 0.57 15.32
C TYR A 359 12.00 1.21 15.80
N LYS A 360 11.14 1.67 14.88
CA LYS A 360 9.82 2.23 15.23
C LYS A 360 8.93 1.20 15.91
N ALA A 361 8.94 -0.04 15.42
CA ALA A 361 8.18 -1.13 16.01
C ALA A 361 8.67 -1.52 17.41
N LEU A 362 10.00 -1.50 17.65
CA LEU A 362 10.60 -1.70 18.97
C LEU A 362 10.13 -0.64 19.96
N LYS A 363 10.12 0.64 19.56
CA LYS A 363 9.65 1.72 20.43
C LYS A 363 8.17 1.62 20.83
N ALA A 364 7.37 0.86 20.08
CA ALA A 364 5.99 0.55 20.43
C ALA A 364 5.87 -0.62 21.43
N GLN A 365 6.96 -1.36 21.68
CA GLN A 365 6.98 -2.48 22.62
C GLN A 365 7.19 -2.01 24.06
N PRO A 366 6.51 -2.65 25.04
CA PRO A 366 6.73 -2.37 26.46
C PRO A 366 8.20 -2.54 26.88
N GLY A 367 8.79 -1.48 27.43
CA GLY A 367 10.17 -1.45 27.94
C GLY A 367 11.20 -0.96 26.92
N PHE A 368 10.81 -0.66 25.69
CA PHE A 368 11.71 -0.17 24.63
C PHE A 368 11.37 1.25 24.15
N GLU A 369 10.47 1.96 24.84
CA GLU A 369 9.96 3.29 24.46
C GLU A 369 11.08 4.35 24.36
N SER A 370 12.11 4.20 25.21
CA SER A 370 13.28 5.09 25.27
C SER A 370 14.46 4.63 24.40
N LEU A 371 14.30 3.58 23.59
CA LEU A 371 15.37 3.10 22.71
C LEU A 371 15.84 4.23 21.79
N VAL A 372 17.17 4.38 21.70
CA VAL A 372 17.86 5.30 20.78
C VAL A 372 18.70 4.46 19.85
N TYR A 373 18.54 4.67 18.55
CA TYR A 373 19.21 3.87 17.54
C TYR A 373 19.41 4.67 16.24
N GLU A 374 20.62 4.64 15.72
CA GLU A 374 21.01 5.27 14.45
C GLU A 374 20.94 4.24 13.31
N TYR A 375 19.78 4.16 12.65
CA TYR A 375 19.51 3.15 11.62
C TYR A 375 20.33 3.30 10.33
N VAL A 376 21.08 4.39 10.16
CA VAL A 376 22.02 4.61 9.03
C VAL A 376 23.49 4.57 9.49
N GLY A 377 23.73 4.13 10.72
CA GLY A 377 25.07 4.04 11.30
C GLY A 377 25.94 2.94 10.68
N PRO A 378 27.24 2.91 11.02
CA PRO A 378 28.16 1.87 10.55
C PRO A 378 27.79 0.49 11.11
N GLU A 379 28.12 -0.57 10.38
CA GLU A 379 27.81 -1.97 10.70
C GLU A 379 28.11 -2.36 12.15
N THR A 380 29.25 -1.92 12.70
CA THR A 380 29.62 -2.19 14.09
C THR A 380 28.62 -1.63 15.11
N SER A 381 28.07 -0.43 14.85
CA SER A 381 27.04 0.18 15.70
C SER A 381 25.69 -0.55 15.58
N LEU A 382 25.39 -1.07 14.38
CA LEU A 382 24.17 -1.83 14.11
C LEU A 382 24.17 -3.16 14.87
N SER A 383 25.26 -3.94 14.76
CA SER A 383 25.41 -5.20 15.48
C SER A 383 25.46 -5.01 17.00
N GLN A 384 26.05 -3.92 17.49
CA GLN A 384 26.01 -3.56 18.92
C GLN A 384 24.58 -3.26 19.39
N ALA A 385 23.80 -2.54 18.59
CA ALA A 385 22.40 -2.24 18.92
C ALA A 385 21.53 -3.51 18.94
N GLN A 386 21.68 -4.40 17.96
CA GLN A 386 21.05 -5.72 17.94
C GLN A 386 21.38 -6.52 19.22
N SER A 387 22.66 -6.59 19.58
CA SER A 387 23.11 -7.30 20.79
C SER A 387 22.54 -6.69 22.06
N ALA A 388 22.52 -5.35 22.16
CA ALA A 388 22.01 -4.63 23.33
C ALA A 388 20.50 -4.82 23.51
N VAL A 389 19.72 -4.75 22.43
CA VAL A 389 18.26 -5.01 22.46
C VAL A 389 17.98 -6.47 22.83
N THR A 390 18.76 -7.41 22.30
CA THR A 390 18.64 -8.84 22.65
C THR A 390 18.90 -9.07 24.14
N LEU A 391 20.00 -8.54 24.69
CA LEU A 391 20.32 -8.64 26.11
C LEU A 391 19.27 -7.95 27.00
N GLN A 392 18.77 -6.78 26.60
CA GLN A 392 17.71 -6.10 27.33
C GLN A 392 16.44 -6.96 27.37
N TRP A 393 16.07 -7.56 26.24
CA TRP A 393 14.93 -8.46 26.15
C TRP A 393 15.09 -9.69 27.06
N GLU A 394 16.24 -10.36 27.02
CA GLU A 394 16.54 -11.52 27.88
C GLU A 394 16.40 -11.20 29.37
N ASN A 395 16.83 -10.01 29.78
CA ASN A 395 16.70 -9.55 31.17
C ASN A 395 15.26 -9.22 31.57
N GLN A 396 14.44 -8.72 30.64
CA GLN A 396 13.08 -8.27 30.91
C GLN A 396 12.05 -9.41 30.86
N TYR A 397 12.31 -10.46 30.07
CA TYR A 397 11.32 -11.51 29.75
C TYR A 397 11.76 -12.94 30.14
N PRO A 398 12.28 -13.22 31.34
CA PRO A 398 12.67 -14.58 31.72
C PRO A 398 11.45 -15.53 31.79
N GLY A 399 11.50 -16.64 31.04
CA GLY A 399 10.49 -17.72 31.14
C GLY A 399 9.09 -17.36 30.62
N THR A 400 9.01 -16.48 29.62
CA THR A 400 7.78 -15.77 29.20
C THR A 400 6.76 -16.63 28.43
N PHE A 401 7.12 -17.77 27.84
CA PHE A 401 6.23 -18.50 26.91
C PHE A 401 5.68 -19.83 27.43
N LYS A 402 5.34 -19.88 28.72
CA LYS A 402 4.58 -21.01 29.29
C LYS A 402 3.19 -21.07 28.62
N GLY A 403 2.93 -22.11 27.80
CA GLY A 403 1.62 -22.30 27.14
C GLY A 403 1.60 -22.60 25.63
N GLY A 404 2.71 -23.05 25.02
CA GLY A 404 2.68 -23.70 23.70
C GLY A 404 2.89 -22.81 22.45
N ILE A 405 2.68 -21.49 22.52
CA ILE A 405 2.83 -20.58 21.36
C ILE A 405 4.31 -20.47 20.90
N HIS A 406 5.26 -20.78 21.79
CA HIS A 406 6.70 -20.70 21.55
C HIS A 406 7.17 -21.52 20.34
N ALA A 407 6.54 -22.67 20.08
CA ALA A 407 7.00 -23.60 19.03
C ALA A 407 6.95 -22.97 17.62
N ASN A 408 5.90 -22.18 17.33
CA ASN A 408 5.75 -21.49 16.04
C ASN A 408 6.73 -20.31 15.90
N LEU A 409 7.22 -19.78 17.02
CA LEU A 409 8.13 -18.63 17.08
C LEU A 409 9.60 -19.05 16.99
N LEU A 410 9.88 -20.34 16.79
CA LEU A 410 11.23 -20.91 16.85
C LEU A 410 11.89 -20.69 18.20
N MET A 411 11.10 -20.68 19.27
CA MET A 411 11.57 -20.50 20.63
C MET A 411 11.11 -21.68 21.50
N ASN A 412 11.84 -21.96 22.58
CA ASN A 412 11.38 -22.86 23.63
C ASN A 412 10.58 -22.10 24.71
N GLU A 413 10.07 -22.81 25.71
CA GLU A 413 9.30 -22.20 26.81
C GLU A 413 10.10 -21.18 27.64
N ALA A 414 11.43 -21.32 27.68
CA ALA A 414 12.32 -20.38 28.33
C ALA A 414 12.55 -19.10 27.49
N GLY A 415 12.11 -19.08 26.22
CA GLY A 415 12.36 -18.00 25.27
C GLY A 415 13.67 -18.12 24.51
N GLU A 416 14.38 -19.24 24.65
CA GLU A 416 15.61 -19.49 23.89
C GLU A 416 15.23 -19.89 22.47
N VAL A 417 15.88 -19.28 21.48
CA VAL A 417 15.66 -19.61 20.06
C VAL A 417 16.19 -21.01 19.74
N ASP A 418 15.56 -21.71 18.79
CA ASP A 418 16.14 -22.89 18.14
C ASP A 418 17.22 -22.40 17.15
N PRO A 419 18.52 -22.51 17.49
CA PRO A 419 19.57 -21.88 16.70
C PRO A 419 19.72 -22.50 15.31
N LEU A 420 19.38 -23.80 15.16
CA LEU A 420 19.52 -24.49 13.88
C LEU A 420 18.43 -24.06 12.91
N ARG A 421 17.16 -24.07 13.36
CA ARG A 421 16.03 -23.63 12.52
C ARG A 421 16.10 -22.14 12.22
N TRP A 422 16.51 -21.34 13.19
CA TRP A 422 16.70 -19.90 13.01
C TRP A 422 17.74 -19.60 11.93
N LYS A 423 18.93 -20.19 12.08
CA LYS A 423 20.01 -20.03 11.10
C LYS A 423 19.58 -20.53 9.72
N ALA A 424 18.85 -21.64 9.63
CA ALA A 424 18.38 -22.16 8.35
C ALA A 424 17.45 -21.18 7.61
N LEU A 425 16.65 -20.38 8.33
CA LEU A 425 15.85 -19.32 7.72
C LEU A 425 16.69 -18.12 7.32
N LEU A 426 17.60 -17.66 8.19
CA LEU A 426 18.50 -16.55 7.86
C LEU A 426 19.39 -16.86 6.65
N ASP A 427 19.88 -18.10 6.52
CA ASP A 427 20.67 -18.54 5.37
C ASP A 427 19.86 -18.57 4.06
N GLN A 428 18.52 -18.50 4.15
CA GLN A 428 17.59 -18.38 3.01
C GLN A 428 17.11 -16.94 2.79
N ARG A 429 17.66 -15.94 3.49
CA ARG A 429 17.20 -14.55 3.38
C ARG A 429 17.34 -14.03 1.95
N ASP A 430 16.23 -13.53 1.43
CA ASP A 430 16.19 -12.81 0.17
C ASP A 430 16.59 -11.34 0.37
N ASP A 431 17.78 -10.95 -0.07
CA ASP A 431 18.25 -9.57 0.02
C ASP A 431 17.79 -8.67 -1.15
N THR A 432 16.80 -9.13 -1.93
CA THR A 432 16.16 -8.31 -2.95
C THR A 432 15.55 -7.06 -2.29
N PRO A 433 15.94 -5.85 -2.71
CA PRO A 433 15.39 -4.61 -2.16
C PRO A 433 14.05 -4.28 -2.83
N ILE A 434 13.17 -3.57 -2.10
CA ILE A 434 12.11 -2.80 -2.77
C ILE A 434 12.76 -1.63 -3.51
N ARG A 435 12.47 -1.52 -4.81
CA ARG A 435 12.87 -0.40 -5.64
C ARG A 435 11.65 0.46 -5.95
N LEU A 436 11.51 1.55 -5.19
CA LEU A 436 10.56 2.62 -5.50
C LEU A 436 11.21 3.54 -6.54
N ARG A 437 11.23 3.09 -7.80
CA ARG A 437 11.58 3.98 -8.92
C ARG A 437 10.31 4.71 -9.33
N GLU A 438 10.39 6.01 -9.49
CA GLU A 438 9.28 6.78 -10.07
C GLU A 438 9.33 6.72 -11.59
#